data_AF-D0NXF0-F1
#
_entry.id   AF-D0NXF0-F1
#
_cell.length_a   1.000
_cell.length_b   1.000
_cell.length_c   1.000
_cell.angle_alpha   90.00
_cell.angle_beta   90.00
_cell.angle_gamma   90.00
#
_symmetry.space_group_name_H-M   'P 1'
#
loop_
_entity.id
_entity.type
_entity.pdbx_description
1 polymer ?
#
loop_
_entity_poly.entity_id
_entity_poly.type
_entity_poly.pdbx_seq_one_letter_code
_entity_poly.pdbx_strand_id
1 'polypeptide(L)'
;MGIYHKLPALSKKSINRGQVRKAIEERFDISSDFHFYLAIESIIHIHPDFDAAVVKLFEKDQTARLFLLSTSSRKIWKSQLQARMEAAGVDQGRLHFLTDVDQKQETMLMRAADAVIASLHLTRPRASLQAFAAGVPVVTFPNELWASRITYGFYRQMGINDLIATSLDDYVALAVKLATDTAFHKRMAQLIKRNRSKFRPNFPKWRIRTIYTDI
;
A
#
# COMPACT_ATOMS: atom_id res chain seq x y z
N MET A 1 23.38 3.93 -7.46
CA MET A 1 23.42 3.73 -6.00
C MET A 1 22.12 4.30 -5.42
N GLY A 2 21.09 3.49 -5.18
CA GLY A 2 19.80 4.02 -4.73
C GLY A 2 19.90 4.62 -3.32
N ILE A 3 19.50 5.88 -3.14
CA ILE A 3 19.55 6.58 -1.84
C ILE A 3 18.34 6.17 -0.99
N TYR A 4 18.56 5.92 0.29
CA TYR A 4 17.47 5.67 1.24
C TYR A 4 16.96 6.99 1.76
N HIS A 5 15.67 7.25 1.56
CA HIS A 5 15.06 8.44 2.11
C HIS A 5 14.26 8.03 3.34
N LYS A 6 14.79 8.36 4.52
CA LYS A 6 13.91 8.55 5.67
C LYS A 6 12.91 9.64 5.29
N LEU A 7 11.63 9.42 5.59
CA LEU A 7 10.66 10.51 5.49
C LEU A 7 11.17 11.68 6.34
N PRO A 8 11.05 12.92 5.87
CA PRO A 8 11.20 14.07 6.76
C PRO A 8 10.32 13.89 7.98
N ALA A 9 10.70 14.51 9.10
CA ALA A 9 9.90 14.48 10.32
C ALA A 9 8.53 15.10 10.05
N LEU A 10 7.56 14.27 9.65
CA LEU A 10 6.17 14.67 9.50
C LEU A 10 5.65 15.01 10.89
N SER A 11 5.04 16.19 11.02
CA SER A 11 4.48 16.63 12.31
C SER A 11 3.58 15.54 12.90
N LYS A 12 3.73 15.29 14.20
CA LYS A 12 2.88 14.34 14.94
C LYS A 12 1.42 14.82 15.07
N LYS A 13 1.12 16.07 14.69
CA LYS A 13 -0.26 16.58 14.56
C LYS A 13 -0.90 16.06 13.27
N SER A 14 -2.24 16.03 13.20
CA SER A 14 -2.96 15.65 11.98
C SER A 14 -2.60 16.59 10.84
N ILE A 15 -1.74 16.14 9.92
CA ILE A 15 -1.40 16.83 8.68
C ILE A 15 -2.34 16.40 7.56
N ASN A 16 -2.67 17.34 6.66
CA ASN A 16 -3.55 17.07 5.53
C ASN A 16 -2.79 16.39 4.37
N ARG A 17 -3.55 15.86 3.38
CA ARG A 17 -2.99 15.21 2.19
C ARG A 17 -1.94 16.07 1.47
N GLY A 18 -2.20 17.36 1.29
CA GLY A 18 -1.29 18.27 0.59
C GLY A 18 0.05 18.45 1.30
N GLN A 19 0.05 18.51 2.64
CA GLN A 19 1.29 18.63 3.43
C GLN A 19 2.16 17.37 3.31
N VAL A 20 1.55 16.18 3.30
CA VAL A 20 2.29 14.93 3.10
C VAL A 20 2.89 14.88 1.69
N ARG A 21 2.12 15.27 0.66
CA ARG A 21 2.59 15.29 -0.73
C ARG A 21 3.74 16.28 -0.93
N LYS A 22 3.61 17.50 -0.41
CA LYS A 22 4.69 18.50 -0.43
C LYS A 22 5.97 17.99 0.22
N ALA A 23 5.86 17.30 1.36
CA ALA A 23 7.01 16.70 2.03
C ALA A 23 7.66 15.57 1.20
N ILE A 24 6.89 14.88 0.35
CA ILE A 24 7.42 13.89 -0.61
C ILE A 24 8.10 14.59 -1.78
N GLU A 25 7.45 15.58 -2.39
CA GLU A 25 8.01 16.41 -3.47
C GLU A 25 9.38 16.96 -3.08
N GLU A 26 9.48 17.64 -1.93
CA GLU A 26 10.73 18.22 -1.43
C GLU A 26 11.79 17.16 -1.08
N ARG A 27 11.39 15.99 -0.57
CA ARG A 27 12.34 14.96 -0.11
C ARG A 27 12.96 14.18 -1.26
N PHE A 28 12.19 13.97 -2.31
CA PHE A 28 12.56 13.12 -3.44
C PHE A 28 12.83 13.91 -4.72
N ASP A 29 12.75 15.24 -4.66
CA ASP A 29 12.94 16.15 -5.78
C ASP A 29 12.04 15.79 -6.98
N ILE A 30 10.74 15.68 -6.69
CA ILE A 30 9.70 15.28 -7.67
C ILE A 30 8.82 16.49 -7.97
N SER A 31 8.47 16.68 -9.25
CA SER A 31 7.42 17.60 -9.68
C SER A 31 6.10 17.35 -8.93
N SER A 32 5.29 18.39 -8.74
CA SER A 32 3.97 18.28 -8.10
C SER A 32 2.95 17.48 -8.93
N ASP A 33 3.18 17.35 -10.24
CA ASP A 33 2.36 16.54 -11.15
C ASP A 33 2.86 15.10 -11.21
N PHE A 34 2.43 14.30 -10.23
CA PHE A 34 2.73 12.87 -10.17
C PHE A 34 1.59 12.08 -9.54
N HIS A 35 1.42 10.84 -10.00
CA HIS A 35 0.55 9.87 -9.34
C HIS A 35 1.35 9.08 -8.30
N PHE A 36 0.92 9.18 -7.05
CA PHE A 36 1.55 8.56 -5.89
C PHE A 36 0.98 7.16 -5.67
N TYR A 37 1.74 6.14 -6.07
CA TYR A 37 1.46 4.74 -5.77
C TYR A 37 2.22 4.30 -4.52
N LEU A 38 1.52 3.69 -3.56
CA LEU A 38 2.13 3.14 -2.35
C LEU A 38 1.88 1.63 -2.29
N ALA A 39 2.97 0.85 -2.29
CA ALA A 39 2.89 -0.56 -1.90
C ALA A 39 2.76 -0.64 -0.38
N ILE A 40 1.66 -1.25 0.10
CA ILE A 40 1.32 -1.25 1.53
C ILE A 40 2.12 -2.29 2.33
N GLU A 41 2.78 -3.23 1.65
CA GLU A 41 3.73 -4.17 2.23
C GLU A 41 5.16 -3.67 2.16
N SER A 42 5.96 -4.10 3.14
CA SER A 42 7.40 -3.85 3.08
C SER A 42 8.08 -4.73 2.03
N ILE A 43 9.19 -4.23 1.46
CA ILE A 43 10.00 -4.89 0.43
C ILE A 43 10.40 -6.34 0.73
N ILE A 44 10.45 -6.76 2.00
CA ILE A 44 10.75 -8.15 2.37
C ILE A 44 9.62 -9.13 2.04
N HIS A 45 8.43 -8.62 1.74
CA HIS A 45 7.27 -9.40 1.35
C HIS A 45 7.00 -9.30 -0.16
N ILE A 46 7.84 -8.56 -0.90
CA ILE A 46 7.68 -8.35 -2.34
C ILE A 46 8.51 -9.40 -3.07
N HIS A 47 7.82 -10.33 -3.71
CA HIS A 47 8.42 -11.32 -4.60
C HIS A 47 8.81 -10.68 -5.94
N PRO A 48 9.84 -11.19 -6.65
CA PRO A 48 10.21 -10.71 -7.98
C PRO A 48 9.09 -10.68 -9.03
N ASP A 49 8.05 -11.52 -8.92
CA ASP A 49 6.90 -11.46 -9.85
C ASP A 49 6.15 -10.11 -9.80
N PHE A 50 6.32 -9.35 -8.71
CA PHE A 50 5.79 -7.99 -8.62
C PHE A 50 6.41 -7.06 -9.66
N ASP A 51 7.63 -7.37 -10.11
CA ASP A 51 8.39 -6.54 -11.04
C ASP A 51 7.62 -6.36 -12.35
N ALA A 52 6.94 -7.40 -12.84
CA ALA A 52 6.10 -7.32 -14.04
C ALA A 52 4.91 -6.37 -13.86
N ALA A 53 4.32 -6.30 -12.66
CA ALA A 53 3.26 -5.33 -12.37
C ALA A 53 3.81 -3.89 -12.37
N VAL A 54 5.01 -3.68 -11.81
CA VAL A 54 5.66 -2.36 -11.75
C VAL A 54 5.98 -1.84 -13.16
N VAL A 55 6.55 -2.67 -14.03
CA VAL A 55 6.84 -2.29 -15.42
C VAL A 55 5.56 -1.89 -16.15
N LYS A 56 4.53 -2.76 -16.13
CA LYS A 56 3.23 -2.47 -16.76
C LYS A 56 2.56 -1.22 -16.19
N LEU A 57 2.71 -0.95 -14.90
CA LEU A 57 2.21 0.26 -14.26
C LEU A 57 2.88 1.51 -14.85
N PHE A 58 4.21 1.48 -14.97
CA PHE A 58 4.98 2.60 -15.49
C PHE A 58 4.81 2.83 -16.99
N GLU A 59 4.48 1.80 -17.76
CA GLU A 59 4.07 1.92 -19.16
C GLU A 59 2.71 2.62 -19.29
N LYS A 60 1.73 2.27 -18.44
CA LYS A 60 0.37 2.79 -18.53
C LYS A 60 0.19 4.19 -17.96
N ASP A 61 1.00 4.57 -16.98
CA ASP A 61 0.91 5.86 -16.32
C ASP A 61 2.29 6.53 -16.29
N GLN A 62 2.50 7.52 -17.16
CA GLN A 62 3.81 8.17 -17.34
C GLN A 62 4.22 9.06 -16.16
N THR A 63 3.25 9.51 -15.34
CA THR A 63 3.54 10.33 -14.15
C THR A 63 3.58 9.50 -12.86
N ALA A 64 3.43 8.17 -12.97
CA ALA A 64 3.50 7.28 -11.82
C ALA A 64 4.87 7.30 -11.13
N ARG A 65 4.83 7.47 -9.81
CA ARG A 65 5.94 7.26 -8.87
C ARG A 65 5.52 6.19 -7.86
N LEU A 66 6.29 5.11 -7.77
CA LEU A 66 6.03 4.00 -6.84
C LEU A 66 6.89 4.13 -5.59
N PHE A 67 6.25 4.09 -4.43
CA PHE A 67 6.91 4.14 -3.13
C PHE A 67 6.77 2.79 -2.42
N LEU A 68 7.91 2.28 -1.95
CA LEU A 68 8.02 1.01 -1.25
C LEU A 68 8.47 1.23 0.19
N LEU A 69 7.86 0.51 1.14
CA LEU A 69 8.22 0.58 2.56
C LEU A 69 9.42 -0.32 2.88
N SER A 70 10.43 0.21 3.58
CA SER A 70 11.62 -0.54 4.00
C SER A 70 12.10 -0.11 5.39
N THR A 71 13.13 -0.80 5.90
CA THR A 71 13.97 -0.30 6.99
C THR A 71 15.34 0.06 6.45
N SER A 72 16.07 0.93 7.15
CA SER A 72 17.44 1.33 6.76
C SER A 72 18.44 0.16 6.86
N SER A 73 18.11 -0.91 7.59
CA SER A 73 18.93 -2.12 7.71
C SER A 73 18.83 -3.06 6.50
N ARG A 74 17.82 -2.94 5.64
CA ARG A 74 17.54 -3.88 4.54
C ARG A 74 18.27 -3.55 3.23
N LYS A 75 19.56 -3.22 3.34
CA LYS A 75 20.42 -2.76 2.22
C LYS A 75 20.44 -3.73 1.03
N ILE A 76 20.58 -5.02 1.30
CA ILE A 76 20.69 -6.07 0.28
C ILE A 76 19.37 -6.25 -0.49
N TRP A 77 18.23 -6.32 0.21
CA TRP A 77 16.92 -6.44 -0.44
C TRP A 77 16.63 -5.26 -1.36
N LYS A 78 16.96 -4.03 -0.92
CA LYS A 78 16.82 -2.86 -1.77
C LYS A 78 17.72 -2.95 -2.98
N SER A 79 19.02 -3.24 -2.80
CA SER A 79 19.95 -3.24 -3.94
C SER A 79 19.56 -4.29 -4.96
N GLN A 80 19.08 -5.46 -4.53
CA GLN A 80 18.58 -6.50 -5.42
C GLN A 80 17.30 -6.06 -6.14
N LEU A 81 16.33 -5.45 -5.43
CA LEU A 81 15.11 -4.95 -6.05
C LEU A 81 15.43 -3.84 -7.06
N GLN A 82 16.25 -2.87 -6.67
CA GLN A 82 16.71 -1.80 -7.55
C GLN A 82 17.39 -2.33 -8.81
N ALA A 83 18.30 -3.30 -8.68
CA ALA A 83 18.99 -3.89 -9.82
C ALA A 83 18.03 -4.61 -10.79
N ARG A 84 17.02 -5.33 -10.28
CA ARG A 84 16.00 -5.96 -11.13
C ARG A 84 15.15 -4.93 -11.87
N MET A 85 14.79 -3.82 -11.21
CA MET A 85 14.05 -2.71 -11.84
C MET A 85 14.86 -2.04 -12.95
N GLU A 86 16.14 -1.76 -12.69
CA GLU A 86 17.06 -1.20 -13.68
C GLU A 86 17.24 -2.14 -14.88
N ALA A 87 17.40 -3.45 -14.63
CA ALA A 87 17.49 -4.45 -15.69
C ALA A 87 16.19 -4.56 -16.51
N ALA A 88 15.04 -4.24 -15.91
CA ALA A 88 13.74 -4.18 -16.58
C ALA A 88 13.47 -2.82 -17.27
N GLY A 89 14.45 -1.91 -17.33
CA GLY A 89 14.32 -0.61 -17.99
C GLY A 89 13.53 0.44 -17.21
N VAL A 90 13.29 0.21 -15.91
CA VAL A 90 12.61 1.18 -15.05
C VAL A 90 13.56 2.32 -14.69
N ASP A 91 13.12 3.55 -14.96
CA ASP A 91 13.83 4.76 -14.54
C ASP A 91 13.96 4.82 -13.01
N GLN A 92 15.19 5.01 -12.52
CA GLN A 92 15.52 5.14 -11.09
C GLN A 92 14.72 6.25 -10.41
N GLY A 93 14.38 7.33 -11.13
CA GLY A 93 13.56 8.41 -10.63
C GLY A 93 12.14 7.96 -10.28
N ARG A 94 11.62 6.86 -10.82
CA ARG A 94 10.22 6.47 -10.65
C ARG A 94 9.97 5.53 -9.47
N LEU A 95 11.03 4.97 -8.90
CA LEU A 95 10.98 4.02 -7.80
C LEU A 95 11.64 4.59 -6.54
N HIS A 96 10.88 4.67 -5.45
CA HIS A 96 11.33 5.30 -4.20
C HIS A 96 11.19 4.36 -3.01
N PHE A 97 12.13 4.45 -2.07
CA PHE A 97 12.13 3.67 -0.84
C PHE A 97 11.96 4.59 0.36
N LEU A 98 10.88 4.39 1.11
CA LEU A 98 10.58 5.07 2.37
C LEU A 98 11.07 4.20 3.52
N THR A 99 12.05 4.67 4.30
CA THR A 99 12.60 3.89 5.42
C THR A 99 12.15 4.35 6.78
N ASP A 100 12.09 3.37 7.70
CA ASP A 100 11.89 3.57 9.13
C ASP A 100 10.61 4.36 9.44
N VAL A 101 9.58 4.10 8.63
CA VAL A 101 8.25 4.71 8.70
C VAL A 101 7.49 4.13 9.89
N ASP A 102 7.07 4.98 10.82
CA ASP A 102 6.23 4.56 11.94
C ASP A 102 4.77 4.36 11.51
N GLN A 103 3.95 3.79 12.40
CA GLN A 103 2.55 3.47 12.08
C GLN A 103 1.70 4.71 11.73
N LYS A 104 1.94 5.85 12.37
CA LYS A 104 1.20 7.08 12.10
C LYS A 104 1.57 7.63 10.73
N GLN A 105 2.86 7.65 10.42
CA GLN A 105 3.38 8.03 9.11
C GLN A 105 2.86 7.10 8.02
N GLU A 106 2.85 5.78 8.23
CA GLU A 106 2.29 4.80 7.29
C GLU A 106 0.83 5.13 6.95
N THR A 107 0.01 5.46 7.96
CA THR A 107 -1.38 5.90 7.75
C THR A 107 -1.50 7.23 7.00
N MET A 108 -0.61 8.18 7.28
CA MET A 108 -0.56 9.46 6.56
C MET A 108 -0.21 9.28 5.08
N LEU A 109 0.76 8.43 4.78
CA LEU A 109 1.14 8.06 3.41
C LEU A 109 -0.03 7.39 2.69
N MET A 110 -0.68 6.40 3.31
CA MET A 110 -1.86 5.74 2.73
C MET A 110 -2.96 6.74 2.36
N ARG A 111 -3.20 7.75 3.21
CA ARG A 111 -4.18 8.81 2.94
C ARG A 111 -3.74 9.80 1.86
N ALA A 112 -2.43 9.92 1.64
CA ALA A 112 -1.85 10.85 0.68
C ALA A 112 -1.61 10.24 -0.71
N ALA A 113 -1.50 8.91 -0.79
CA ALA A 113 -1.39 8.16 -2.03
C ALA A 113 -2.63 8.35 -2.92
N ASP A 114 -2.42 8.37 -4.24
CA ASP A 114 -3.49 8.32 -5.24
C ASP A 114 -3.98 6.87 -5.40
N ALA A 115 -3.08 5.88 -5.28
CA ALA A 115 -3.43 4.47 -5.20
C ALA A 115 -2.58 3.74 -4.17
N VAL A 116 -3.24 2.98 -3.29
CA VAL A 116 -2.58 2.00 -2.42
C VAL A 116 -2.76 0.62 -3.03
N ILE A 117 -1.67 -0.14 -3.14
CA ILE A 117 -1.64 -1.44 -3.79
C ILE A 117 -1.05 -2.48 -2.84
N ALA A 118 -1.64 -3.67 -2.82
CA ALA A 118 -1.17 -4.81 -2.03
C ALA A 118 -0.22 -5.69 -2.85
N SER A 119 0.77 -6.31 -2.19
CA SER A 119 1.67 -7.27 -2.85
C SER A 119 0.91 -8.49 -3.39
N LEU A 120 1.45 -9.15 -4.42
CA LEU A 120 0.77 -10.25 -5.12
C LEU A 120 0.68 -11.55 -4.30
N HIS A 121 1.73 -11.86 -3.54
CA HIS A 121 1.86 -13.18 -2.91
C HIS A 121 1.64 -13.17 -1.40
N LEU A 122 1.83 -12.02 -0.75
CA LEU A 122 1.65 -11.89 0.68
C LEU A 122 1.03 -10.55 1.06
N THR A 123 -0.22 -10.59 1.47
CA THR A 123 -0.93 -9.44 2.03
C THR A 123 -0.93 -9.55 3.54
N ARG A 124 -0.83 -8.43 4.26
CA ARG A 124 -0.75 -8.44 5.74
C ARG A 124 -2.03 -7.93 6.40
N PRO A 125 -2.55 -8.60 7.46
CA PRO A 125 -3.77 -8.16 8.15
C PRO A 125 -3.66 -6.74 8.69
N ARG A 126 -2.56 -6.42 9.38
CA ARG A 126 -2.33 -5.09 9.99
C ARG A 126 -2.42 -3.97 8.96
N ALA A 127 -1.72 -4.12 7.84
CA ALA A 127 -1.64 -3.09 6.80
C ALA A 127 -3.02 -2.84 6.18
N SER A 128 -3.72 -3.91 5.81
CA SER A 128 -5.08 -3.83 5.24
C SER A 128 -6.07 -3.20 6.23
N LEU A 129 -6.09 -3.66 7.48
CA LEU A 129 -6.98 -3.12 8.51
C LEU A 129 -6.69 -1.65 8.80
N GLN A 130 -5.43 -1.24 8.79
CA GLN A 130 -5.03 0.16 8.98
C GLN A 130 -5.54 1.04 7.82
N ALA A 131 -5.39 0.59 6.56
CA ALA A 131 -5.94 1.29 5.40
C ALA A 131 -7.47 1.41 5.50
N PHE A 132 -8.18 0.32 5.79
CA PHE A 132 -9.64 0.33 5.88
C PHE A 132 -10.15 1.15 7.08
N ALA A 133 -9.46 1.11 8.21
CA ALA A 133 -9.72 1.98 9.36
C ALA A 133 -9.47 3.47 9.03
N ALA A 134 -8.61 3.78 8.07
CA ALA A 134 -8.43 5.13 7.54
C ALA A 134 -9.42 5.50 6.41
N GLY A 135 -10.18 4.52 5.91
CA GLY A 135 -11.10 4.68 4.76
C GLY A 135 -10.36 4.73 3.42
N VAL A 136 -9.19 4.11 3.34
CA VAL A 136 -8.31 4.11 2.16
C VAL A 136 -8.56 2.85 1.32
N PRO A 137 -8.88 2.99 0.02
CA PRO A 137 -8.95 1.89 -0.93
C PRO A 137 -7.60 1.22 -1.16
N VAL A 138 -7.59 -0.11 -1.28
CA VAL A 138 -6.40 -0.93 -1.57
C VAL A 138 -6.68 -1.86 -2.75
N VAL A 139 -5.94 -1.78 -3.84
CA VAL A 139 -6.04 -2.77 -4.92
C VAL A 139 -5.35 -4.06 -4.49
N THR A 140 -6.00 -5.21 -4.66
CA THR A 140 -5.47 -6.52 -4.29
C THR A 140 -5.63 -7.54 -5.42
N PHE A 141 -4.71 -8.47 -5.53
CA PHE A 141 -4.79 -9.59 -6.48
C PHE A 141 -4.68 -10.91 -5.70
N PRO A 142 -5.82 -11.56 -5.36
CA PRO A 142 -5.83 -12.80 -4.62
C PRO A 142 -5.41 -13.99 -5.49
N ASN A 143 -4.14 -14.36 -5.41
CA ASN A 143 -3.58 -15.53 -6.05
C ASN A 143 -4.05 -16.83 -5.33
N GLU A 144 -3.46 -17.97 -5.69
CA GLU A 144 -3.83 -19.30 -5.20
C GLU A 144 -3.59 -19.46 -3.69
N LEU A 145 -2.48 -18.95 -3.18
CA LEU A 145 -2.06 -19.15 -1.79
C LEU A 145 -2.82 -18.24 -0.83
N TRP A 146 -3.19 -18.77 0.33
CA TRP A 146 -3.95 -18.06 1.38
C TRP A 146 -3.34 -16.72 1.79
N ALA A 147 -2.00 -16.61 1.78
CA ALA A 147 -1.28 -15.40 2.18
C ALA A 147 -1.59 -14.19 1.27
N SER A 148 -1.89 -14.42 -0.01
CA SER A 148 -2.32 -13.38 -0.95
C SER A 148 -3.78 -12.94 -0.76
N ARG A 149 -4.56 -13.71 0.03
CA ARG A 149 -6.02 -13.61 0.09
C ARG A 149 -6.54 -12.90 1.34
N ILE A 150 -5.68 -12.33 2.17
CA ILE A 150 -6.08 -11.66 3.41
C ILE A 150 -6.84 -10.36 3.11
N THR A 151 -6.28 -9.47 2.27
CA THR A 151 -6.97 -8.24 1.84
C THR A 151 -8.27 -8.56 1.10
N TYR A 152 -8.26 -9.60 0.26
CA TYR A 152 -9.46 -10.14 -0.39
C TYR A 152 -10.53 -10.55 0.62
N GLY A 153 -10.18 -11.33 1.65
CA GLY A 153 -11.12 -11.76 2.68
C GLY A 153 -11.81 -10.59 3.38
N PHE A 154 -11.07 -9.52 3.66
CA PHE A 154 -11.65 -8.30 4.21
C PHE A 154 -12.63 -7.62 3.26
N TYR A 155 -12.32 -7.56 1.97
CA TYR A 155 -13.25 -7.04 0.97
C TYR A 155 -14.52 -7.88 0.84
N ARG A 156 -14.40 -9.22 0.90
CA ARG A 156 -15.55 -10.12 0.94
C ARG A 156 -16.45 -9.85 2.14
N GLN A 157 -15.87 -9.64 3.32
CA GLN A 157 -16.63 -9.28 4.52
C GLN A 157 -17.30 -7.89 4.39
N MET A 158 -16.65 -6.93 3.72
CA MET A 158 -17.27 -5.63 3.42
C MET A 158 -18.34 -5.70 2.33
N GLY A 159 -18.35 -6.72 1.49
CA GLY A 159 -19.21 -6.83 0.31
C GLY A 159 -18.76 -5.93 -0.84
N ILE A 160 -17.45 -5.71 -1.00
CA ILE A 160 -16.85 -4.87 -2.03
C ILE A 160 -16.05 -5.76 -2.97
N ASN A 161 -16.27 -5.68 -4.30
CA ASN A 161 -15.53 -6.48 -5.28
C ASN A 161 -14.72 -5.64 -6.27
N ASP A 162 -14.99 -4.33 -6.35
CA ASP A 162 -14.44 -3.40 -7.35
C ASP A 162 -12.91 -3.19 -7.29
N LEU A 163 -12.23 -3.67 -6.24
CA LEU A 163 -10.78 -3.50 -6.01
C LEU A 163 -10.05 -4.84 -5.93
N ILE A 164 -10.72 -5.92 -6.31
CA ILE A 164 -10.19 -7.27 -6.36
C ILE A 164 -9.88 -7.59 -7.83
N ALA A 165 -8.60 -7.63 -8.16
CA ALA A 165 -8.15 -7.98 -9.48
C ALA A 165 -8.31 -9.47 -9.76
N THR A 166 -8.53 -9.80 -11.03
CA THR A 166 -8.68 -11.18 -11.54
C THR A 166 -7.47 -11.65 -12.36
N SER A 167 -6.60 -10.71 -12.76
CA SER A 167 -5.35 -10.97 -13.47
C SER A 167 -4.32 -9.89 -13.14
N LEU A 168 -3.08 -10.08 -13.58
CA LEU A 168 -2.04 -9.06 -13.43
C LEU A 168 -2.38 -7.77 -14.20
N ASP A 169 -2.95 -7.89 -15.41
CA ASP A 169 -3.34 -6.73 -16.22
C ASP A 169 -4.51 -5.96 -15.58
N ASP A 170 -5.47 -6.69 -15.02
CA ASP A 170 -6.59 -6.11 -14.26
C ASP A 170 -6.10 -5.43 -12.97
N TYR A 171 -5.12 -6.02 -12.27
CA TYR A 171 -4.49 -5.41 -11.10
C TYR A 171 -3.86 -4.06 -11.43
N VAL A 172 -3.10 -3.99 -12.52
CA VAL A 172 -2.49 -2.74 -12.98
C VAL A 172 -3.56 -1.74 -13.44
N ALA A 173 -4.56 -2.19 -14.21
CA ALA A 173 -5.65 -1.33 -14.66
C ALA A 173 -6.45 -0.72 -13.49
N LEU A 174 -6.74 -1.52 -12.46
CA LEU A 174 -7.39 -1.05 -11.24
C LEU A 174 -6.51 -0.08 -10.45
N ALA A 175 -5.20 -0.32 -10.36
CA ALA A 175 -4.27 0.60 -9.72
C ALA A 175 -4.25 1.97 -10.43
N VAL A 176 -4.11 1.97 -11.75
CA VAL A 176 -4.13 3.20 -12.56
C VAL A 176 -5.47 3.91 -12.45
N LYS A 177 -6.58 3.17 -12.55
CA LYS A 177 -7.92 3.74 -12.38
C LYS A 177 -8.10 4.35 -11.00
N LEU A 178 -7.62 3.69 -9.95
CA LEU A 178 -7.70 4.23 -8.59
C LEU A 178 -6.91 5.53 -8.44
N ALA A 179 -5.75 5.65 -9.10
CA ALA A 179 -4.92 6.85 -9.03
C ALA A 179 -5.46 8.02 -9.87
N THR A 180 -6.04 7.74 -11.04
CA THR A 180 -6.39 8.75 -12.06
C THR A 180 -7.87 9.14 -12.05
N ASP A 181 -8.77 8.23 -11.71
CA ASP A 181 -10.21 8.48 -11.64
C ASP A 181 -10.62 8.91 -10.22
N THR A 182 -10.65 10.24 -10.03
CA THR A 182 -11.05 10.86 -8.75
C THR A 182 -12.46 10.44 -8.30
N ALA A 183 -13.40 10.22 -9.22
CA ALA A 183 -14.76 9.82 -8.89
C ALA A 183 -14.79 8.37 -8.40
N PHE A 184 -14.09 7.47 -9.08
CA PHE A 184 -13.90 6.08 -8.65
C PHE A 184 -13.21 6.00 -7.29
N HIS A 185 -12.11 6.73 -7.08
CA HIS A 185 -11.41 6.78 -5.80
C HIS A 185 -12.34 7.23 -4.65
N LYS A 186 -13.08 8.33 -4.85
CA LYS A 186 -14.05 8.84 -3.86
C LYS A 186 -15.14 7.81 -3.55
N ARG A 187 -15.70 7.15 -4.58
CA ARG A 187 -16.71 6.10 -4.42
C ARG A 187 -16.18 4.94 -3.57
N MET A 188 -14.98 4.45 -3.89
CA MET A 188 -14.35 3.36 -3.14
C MET A 188 -14.08 3.73 -1.68
N ALA A 189 -13.54 4.93 -1.43
CA ALA A 189 -13.29 5.41 -0.08
C ALA A 189 -14.59 5.52 0.73
N GLN A 190 -15.69 5.97 0.12
CA GLN A 190 -17.01 6.02 0.75
C GLN A 190 -17.58 4.63 1.06
N LEU A 191 -17.48 3.68 0.12
CA LEU A 191 -17.90 2.29 0.33
C LEU A 191 -17.16 1.65 1.50
N ILE A 192 -15.84 1.83 1.59
CA ILE A 192 -15.03 1.32 2.70
C ILE A 192 -15.45 1.99 4.02
N LYS A 193 -15.61 3.32 4.06
CA LYS A 193 -16.06 4.03 5.27
C LYS A 193 -17.42 3.54 5.77
N ARG A 194 -18.35 3.23 4.86
CA ARG A 194 -19.68 2.70 5.18
C ARG A 194 -19.62 1.27 5.72
N ASN A 195 -18.71 0.44 5.19
CA ASN A 195 -18.71 -1.00 5.47
C ASN A 195 -17.63 -1.47 6.46
N ARG A 196 -16.61 -0.64 6.79
CA ARG A 196 -15.52 -1.02 7.70
C ARG A 196 -15.97 -1.39 9.11
N SER A 197 -17.17 -0.98 9.53
CA SER A 197 -17.76 -1.39 10.81
C SER A 197 -18.07 -2.88 10.86
N LYS A 198 -18.19 -3.57 9.72
CA LYS A 198 -18.38 -5.02 9.63
C LYS A 198 -17.17 -5.82 10.14
N PHE A 199 -16.00 -5.19 10.28
CA PHE A 199 -14.83 -5.76 10.95
C PHE A 199 -14.91 -5.70 12.46
N ARG A 200 -15.91 -5.00 13.03
CA ARG A 200 -16.15 -5.10 14.46
C ARG A 200 -16.72 -6.49 14.72
N PRO A 201 -16.01 -7.34 15.45
CA PRO A 201 -16.60 -8.56 15.90
C PRO A 201 -17.80 -8.17 16.79
N ASN A 202 -18.99 -8.63 16.42
CA ASN A 202 -19.98 -9.01 17.43
C ASN A 202 -19.36 -10.20 18.18
N PHE A 203 -18.36 -9.95 19.01
CA PHE A 203 -17.96 -10.94 19.99
C PHE A 203 -19.16 -11.04 20.95
N PRO A 204 -19.81 -12.21 21.10
CA PRO A 204 -20.34 -12.53 22.41
C PRO A 204 -19.19 -12.28 23.38
N LYS A 205 -19.45 -11.71 24.56
CA LYS A 205 -18.42 -11.57 25.60
C LYS A 205 -17.83 -12.96 25.90
N TRP A 206 -16.84 -13.40 25.15
CA TRP A 206 -16.01 -14.54 25.48
C TRP A 206 -15.15 -14.03 26.63
N ARG A 207 -15.68 -14.19 27.85
CA ARG A 207 -14.90 -14.17 29.07
C ARG A 207 -13.74 -15.12 28.83
N ILE A 208 -12.55 -14.57 28.69
CA ILE A 208 -11.33 -15.33 28.96
C ILE A 208 -11.47 -15.72 30.43
N ARG A 209 -11.93 -16.94 30.70
CA ARG A 209 -11.72 -17.55 32.01
C ARG A 209 -10.22 -17.71 32.10
N THR A 210 -9.58 -16.86 32.89
CA THR A 210 -8.20 -17.05 33.32
C THR A 210 -8.13 -18.43 33.96
N ILE A 211 -7.54 -19.40 33.27
CA ILE A 211 -7.19 -20.70 33.84
C ILE A 211 -5.82 -20.50 34.48
N TYR A 212 -5.78 -19.85 35.64
CA TYR A 212 -4.63 -19.86 36.55
C TYR A 212 -5.14 -19.52 37.96
N THR A 213 -5.72 -20.52 38.60
CA THR A 213 -5.66 -20.74 40.04
C THR A 213 -5.61 -22.24 40.20
N ASP A 214 -4.50 -22.73 40.77
CA ASP A 214 -4.24 -24.06 41.36
C ASP A 214 -2.88 -24.62 40.90
N ILE A 215 -1.80 -23.93 41.30
CA ILE A 215 -0.57 -24.51 41.87
C ILE A 215 -0.04 -23.52 42.90
#